data_AF-A0A822HK36-F1
#
_entry.id   AF-A0A822HK36-F1
#
_cell.length_a   1.000
_cell.length_b   1.000
_cell.length_c   1.000
_cell.angle_alpha   90.00
_cell.angle_beta   90.00
_cell.angle_gamma   90.00
#
_symmetry.space_group_name_H-M   'P 1'
#
loop_
_entity.id
_entity.type
_entity.pdbx_description
1 polymer ?
#
loop_
_entity_poly.entity_id
_entity_poly.type
_entity_poly.pdbx_seq_one_letter_code
_entity_poly.pdbx_strand_id
1 'polypeptide(L)'
;MHYISFILLVAQNFYFIEQTHGHGYLADPPARSSAWLFDNDFKSCCTYYDHVQMFCGGTQHQWAVNGGKCSICGEAYDLKPK
;
A
#
# COMPACT_ATOMS: atom_id res chain seq x y z
N MET A 1 4.70 -45.49 -0.91
CA MET A 1 4.36 -44.85 -2.20
C MET A 1 3.26 -43.79 -2.05
N HIS A 2 2.13 -44.07 -1.40
CA HIS A 2 1.05 -43.09 -1.17
C HIS A 2 1.46 -41.85 -0.36
N TYR A 3 2.30 -42.00 0.69
CA TYR A 3 2.78 -40.87 1.50
C TYR A 3 3.66 -39.87 0.73
N ILE A 4 4.53 -40.34 -0.16
CA ILE A 4 5.41 -39.47 -0.96
C ILE A 4 4.57 -38.67 -1.96
N SER A 5 3.59 -39.33 -2.60
CA SER A 5 2.68 -38.67 -3.53
C SER A 5 1.84 -37.59 -2.84
N PHE A 6 1.37 -37.85 -1.61
CA PHE A 6 0.65 -36.87 -0.79
C PHE A 6 1.52 -35.65 -0.43
N ILE A 7 2.78 -35.87 -0.02
CA ILE A 7 3.72 -34.78 0.31
C ILE A 7 3.99 -33.90 -0.93
N LEU A 8 4.20 -34.52 -2.10
CA LEU A 8 4.45 -33.79 -3.34
C LEU A 8 3.24 -32.94 -3.77
N LEU A 9 2.02 -33.46 -3.60
CA LEU A 9 0.78 -32.72 -3.87
C LEU A 9 0.61 -31.52 -2.94
N VAL A 10 0.92 -31.66 -1.65
CA VAL A 10 0.86 -30.55 -0.70
C VAL A 10 1.92 -29.49 -1.02
N ALA A 11 3.15 -29.89 -1.32
CA ALA A 11 4.23 -28.98 -1.70
C ALA A 11 3.92 -28.18 -2.98
N GLN A 12 3.33 -28.84 -3.99
CA GLN A 12 2.83 -28.18 -5.19
C GLN A 12 1.83 -27.07 -4.87
N ASN A 13 0.84 -27.34 -4.01
CA ASN A 13 -0.20 -26.36 -3.68
C ASN A 13 0.37 -25.14 -2.94
N PHE A 14 1.39 -25.32 -2.08
CA PHE A 14 2.07 -24.22 -1.42
C PHE A 14 2.88 -23.33 -2.37
N TYR A 15 3.39 -23.88 -3.48
CA TYR A 15 4.14 -23.10 -4.47
C TYR A 15 3.26 -22.08 -5.22
N PHE A 16 1.94 -22.30 -5.27
CA PHE A 16 0.98 -21.40 -5.93
C PHE A 16 0.44 -20.29 -5.04
N ILE A 17 0.86 -20.20 -3.77
CA ILE A 17 0.48 -19.08 -2.90
C ILE A 17 1.38 -17.88 -3.26
N GLU A 18 1.01 -17.13 -4.30
CA GLU A 18 1.57 -15.80 -4.49
C GLU A 18 1.20 -14.91 -3.30
N GLN A 19 2.22 -14.34 -2.65
CA GLN A 19 2.01 -13.28 -1.67
C GLN A 19 1.64 -12.00 -2.42
N THR A 20 0.37 -11.60 -2.36
CA THR A 20 -0.04 -10.32 -2.93
C THR A 20 0.41 -9.19 -1.99
N HIS A 21 1.43 -8.43 -2.42
CA HIS A 21 1.88 -7.20 -1.75
C HIS A 21 1.22 -5.99 -2.44
N GLY A 22 -0.12 -5.97 -2.46
CA GLY A 22 -0.88 -4.92 -3.12
C GLY A 22 -1.00 -3.69 -2.22
N HIS A 23 -0.43 -2.57 -2.66
CA HIS A 23 -0.78 -1.25 -2.14
C HIS A 23 -1.98 -0.68 -2.91
N GLY A 24 -2.81 0.12 -2.24
CA GLY A 24 -4.05 0.64 -2.80
C GLY A 24 -4.22 2.13 -2.57
N TYR A 25 -5.14 2.74 -3.32
CA TYR A 25 -5.51 4.15 -3.20
C TYR A 25 -7.01 4.31 -3.51
N LEU A 26 -7.61 5.42 -3.05
CA LEU A 26 -8.99 5.77 -3.41
C LEU A 26 -8.99 6.37 -4.83
N ALA A 27 -9.56 5.63 -5.78
CA ALA A 27 -9.59 6.02 -7.19
C ALA A 27 -10.80 6.89 -7.56
N ASP A 28 -11.94 6.71 -6.91
CA ASP A 28 -13.18 7.45 -7.18
C ASP A 28 -13.96 7.78 -5.89
N PRO A 29 -14.09 9.07 -5.52
CA PRO A 29 -13.40 10.21 -6.12
C PRO A 29 -11.88 10.09 -5.87
N PRO A 30 -11.02 10.51 -6.82
CA PRO A 30 -9.59 10.30 -6.68
C PRO A 30 -9.04 11.02 -5.45
N ALA A 31 -8.28 10.31 -4.60
CA ALA A 31 -7.57 10.91 -3.47
C ALA A 31 -6.58 11.99 -3.94
N ARG A 32 -6.28 12.96 -3.06
CA ARG A 32 -5.30 14.04 -3.33
C ARG A 32 -3.97 13.50 -3.87
N SER A 33 -3.51 12.37 -3.34
CA SER A 33 -2.25 11.74 -3.76
C SER A 33 -2.32 11.14 -5.17
N SER A 34 -3.48 10.67 -5.63
CA SER A 34 -3.66 10.00 -6.93
C SER A 34 -4.38 10.85 -7.97
N ALA A 35 -4.87 12.04 -7.61
CA ALA A 35 -5.65 12.91 -8.48
C ALA A 35 -4.94 13.28 -9.79
N TRP A 36 -3.60 13.37 -9.76
CA TRP A 36 -2.79 13.64 -10.95
C TRP A 36 -2.89 12.55 -12.03
N LEU A 37 -3.32 11.33 -11.70
CA LEU A 37 -3.53 10.25 -12.68
C LEU A 37 -4.78 10.49 -13.56
N PHE A 38 -5.71 11.33 -13.11
CA PHE A 38 -7.00 11.57 -13.75
C PHE A 38 -7.05 12.96 -14.44
N ASP A 39 -5.85 13.48 -14.75
CA ASP A 39 -5.32 14.75 -15.33
C ASP A 39 -6.20 15.76 -16.11
N ASN A 40 -7.52 15.64 -16.14
CA ASN A 40 -8.38 16.63 -16.80
C ASN A 40 -8.67 17.87 -15.92
N ASP A 41 -8.77 17.69 -14.59
CA ASP A 41 -9.16 18.75 -13.64
C ASP A 41 -8.07 19.16 -12.64
N PHE A 42 -6.93 18.43 -12.57
CA PHE A 42 -5.92 18.58 -11.50
C PHE A 42 -4.54 19.03 -11.99
N LYS A 43 -4.50 19.91 -13.00
CA LYS A 43 -3.29 20.42 -13.66
C LYS A 43 -2.25 21.09 -12.74
N SER A 44 -2.60 21.38 -11.48
CA SER A 44 -1.71 21.98 -10.48
C SER A 44 -1.23 21.00 -9.40
N CYS A 45 -1.62 19.72 -9.42
CA CYS A 45 -1.15 18.76 -8.43
C CYS A 45 0.29 18.32 -8.74
N CYS A 46 1.17 18.41 -7.74
CA CYS A 46 2.48 17.79 -7.81
C CYS A 46 2.33 16.28 -8.04
N THR A 47 3.11 15.71 -8.95
CA THR A 47 3.12 14.26 -9.20
C THR A 47 3.55 13.52 -7.93
N TYR A 48 2.70 12.60 -7.48
CA TYR A 48 2.95 11.78 -6.30
C TYR A 48 3.09 10.31 -6.72
N TYR A 49 4.31 9.86 -6.98
CA TYR A 49 4.56 8.50 -7.50
C TYR A 49 4.27 7.40 -6.47
N ASP A 50 4.39 7.73 -5.19
CA ASP A 50 4.07 6.94 -4.02
C ASP A 50 2.59 7.13 -3.58
N HIS A 51 1.67 7.38 -4.52
CA HIS A 51 0.26 7.67 -4.21
C HIS A 51 -0.49 6.51 -3.57
N VAL A 52 -0.06 5.27 -3.82
CA VAL A 52 -0.57 4.05 -3.17
C VAL A 52 0.02 3.82 -1.78
N GLN A 53 0.97 4.65 -1.38
CA GLN A 53 1.79 4.53 -0.19
C GLN A 53 1.36 5.51 0.92
N MET A 54 0.05 5.79 0.99
CA MET A 54 -0.60 6.54 2.08
C MET A 54 -0.91 5.65 3.30
N PHE A 55 0.12 5.03 3.88
CA PHE A 55 0.04 4.06 4.99
C PHE A 55 0.71 4.59 6.28
N CYS A 56 0.51 5.87 6.58
CA CYS A 56 0.96 6.56 7.80
C CYS A 56 2.49 6.56 8.01
N GLY A 57 3.26 6.40 6.93
CA GLY A 57 4.73 6.25 6.96
C GLY A 57 5.21 4.83 7.31
N GLY A 58 4.32 3.84 7.40
CA GLY A 58 4.65 2.45 7.76
C GLY A 58 4.29 2.11 9.19
N THR A 59 3.89 0.86 9.42
CA THR A 59 3.48 0.35 10.74
C THR A 59 4.54 0.63 11.82
N GLN A 60 5.82 0.37 11.51
CA GLN A 60 6.90 0.65 12.45
C GLN A 60 7.00 2.14 12.77
N HIS A 61 6.96 3.02 11.78
CA HIS A 61 7.07 4.46 11.98
C HIS A 61 5.85 5.01 12.74
N GLN A 62 4.64 4.58 12.36
CA GLN A 62 3.39 4.96 13.01
C GLN A 62 3.43 4.63 14.51
N TRP A 63 3.77 3.41 14.89
CA TRP A 63 3.67 2.96 16.28
C TRP A 63 4.90 3.27 17.11
N ALA A 64 6.11 3.09 16.57
CA ALA A 64 7.35 3.27 17.32
C ALA A 64 7.82 4.73 17.38
N VAL A 65 7.51 5.55 16.37
CA VAL A 65 7.98 6.95 16.29
C VAL A 65 6.85 7.93 16.56
N ASN A 66 5.70 7.73 15.87
CA ASN A 66 4.59 8.67 15.91
C ASN A 66 3.54 8.40 17.00
N GLY A 67 3.77 7.40 17.86
CA GLY A 67 2.87 7.09 18.98
C GLY A 67 1.46 6.71 18.54
N GLY A 68 1.35 5.99 17.42
CA GLY A 68 0.07 5.57 16.82
C GLY A 68 -0.58 6.62 15.91
N LYS A 69 -0.04 7.84 15.85
CA LYS A 69 -0.64 8.94 15.08
C LYS A 69 -0.39 8.81 13.59
N CYS A 70 -1.34 9.30 12.81
CA CYS A 70 -1.30 9.35 11.34
C CYS A 70 -1.83 10.71 10.86
N SER A 71 -1.37 11.21 9.70
CA SER A 71 -1.96 12.41 9.10
C SER A 71 -3.40 12.12 8.63
N ILE A 72 -4.22 13.17 8.50
CA ILE A 72 -5.61 13.01 8.03
C ILE A 72 -5.71 12.47 6.59
N CYS A 73 -4.64 12.58 5.81
CA CYS A 73 -4.56 12.11 4.42
C CYS A 73 -3.71 10.83 4.26
N GLY A 74 -3.23 10.23 5.35
CA GLY A 74 -2.48 8.96 5.31
C GLY A 74 -0.96 9.09 5.15
N GLU A 75 -0.40 10.29 5.23
CA GLU A 75 1.06 10.50 5.31
C GLU A 75 1.58 10.19 6.73
N ALA A 76 2.90 10.13 6.90
CA ALA A 76 3.49 10.09 8.23
C ALA A 76 3.10 11.34 9.02
N TYR A 77 2.79 11.17 10.31
CA TYR A 77 2.29 12.27 11.15
C TYR A 77 3.31 13.41 11.34
N ASP A 78 4.60 13.08 11.30
CA ASP A 78 5.74 13.97 11.48
C ASP A 78 6.25 14.59 10.17
N LEU A 79 5.61 14.29 9.04
CA LEU A 79 6.01 14.80 7.73
C LEU A 79 5.61 16.28 7.58
N LYS A 80 6.53 17.11 7.07
CA LYS A 80 6.21 18.50 6.73
C LYS A 80 5.26 18.53 5.52
N PRO A 81 4.25 19.43 5.50
CA PRO A 81 3.39 19.60 4.34
C PRO A 81 4.23 19.89 3.09
N LYS A 82 3.98 19.15 2.01
CA LYS A 82 4.51 19.44 0.67
C LYS A 82 3.66 20.49 -0.02
#